data_AF-A0A9D9L6C3-F1
#
_entry.id   AF-A0A9D9L6C3-F1
#
_cell.length_a   1.000
_cell.length_b   1.000
_cell.length_c   1.000
_cell.angle_alpha   90.00
_cell.angle_beta   90.00
_cell.angle_gamma   90.00
#
_symmetry.space_group_name_H-M   'P 1'
#
loop_
_entity.id
_entity.type
_entity.pdbx_description
1 polymer ?
#
loop_
_entity_poly.entity_id
_entity_poly.type
_entity_poly.pdbx_seq_one_letter_code
_entity_poly.pdbx_strand_id
1 'polypeptide(L)'
;MNFLCKCGYRIHDTSDCLSFKGTLIADQDINEFWRTIEKAEQPHDEKIDIFLELEKLMQRNVYQCDSCGRVFIEDQADKYKLVMFTPCTDGTPEPDVSRKLFNSAHMENWKGSLHADWRDKKPEWCEHHGMIFAILNIKIENTEFDDYEAFEKRFYELFEHLKGLDLITDASLTINNKRAFDWRRSKEQ
;
A
#
# COMPACT_ATOMS: atom_id res chain seq x y z
N MET A 1 -7.33 8.86 1.23
CA MET A 1 -7.79 9.70 0.09
C MET A 1 -8.67 8.88 -0.85
N ASN A 2 -9.72 9.43 -1.47
CA ASN A 2 -10.55 8.71 -2.44
C ASN A 2 -11.01 9.65 -3.57
N PHE A 3 -10.65 9.35 -4.81
CA PHE A 3 -10.95 10.20 -5.96
C PHE A 3 -11.05 9.42 -7.27
N LEU A 4 -11.67 10.04 -8.29
CA LEU A 4 -11.83 9.48 -9.61
C LEU A 4 -10.77 10.02 -10.57
N CYS A 5 -10.10 9.12 -11.29
CA CYS A 5 -9.32 9.47 -12.46
C CYS A 5 -10.25 9.87 -13.61
N LYS A 6 -9.74 10.68 -14.56
CA LYS A 6 -10.47 11.03 -15.79
C LYS A 6 -10.84 9.83 -16.67
N CYS A 7 -10.18 8.67 -16.50
CA CYS A 7 -10.58 7.44 -17.20
C CYS A 7 -11.74 6.69 -16.52
N GLY A 8 -12.23 7.17 -15.38
CA GLY A 8 -13.29 6.51 -14.59
C GLY A 8 -12.78 5.55 -13.52
N TYR A 9 -11.49 5.21 -13.51
CA TYR A 9 -10.90 4.39 -12.45
C TYR A 9 -10.90 5.14 -11.13
N ARG A 10 -11.29 4.46 -10.06
CA ARG A 10 -11.32 5.02 -8.71
C ARG A 10 -10.05 4.65 -7.95
N ILE A 11 -9.38 5.66 -7.41
CA ILE A 11 -8.16 5.49 -6.62
C ILE A 11 -8.54 5.59 -5.14
N HIS A 12 -8.24 4.53 -4.40
CA HIS A 12 -8.58 4.36 -2.99
C HIS A 12 -7.32 4.22 -2.14
N ASP A 13 -6.97 5.29 -1.45
CA ASP A 13 -5.92 5.30 -0.44
C ASP A 13 -6.56 5.16 0.94
N THR A 14 -6.74 3.90 1.35
CA THR A 14 -7.37 3.51 2.63
C THR A 14 -6.45 2.69 3.51
N SER A 15 -5.21 2.43 3.07
CA SER A 15 -4.22 1.62 3.77
C SER A 15 -2.81 2.06 3.40
N ASP A 16 -1.82 1.53 4.12
CA ASP A 16 -0.40 1.76 3.85
C ASP A 16 0.13 0.74 2.83
N CYS A 17 1.36 0.95 2.36
CA CYS A 17 2.07 0.02 1.47
C CYS A 17 1.39 -0.24 0.11
N LEU A 18 0.73 0.78 -0.46
CA LEU A 18 0.06 0.69 -1.76
C LEU A 18 1.05 0.81 -2.92
N SER A 19 1.03 -0.15 -3.86
CA SER A 19 1.96 -0.21 -5.00
C SER A 19 1.82 0.94 -6.01
N PHE A 20 0.69 1.64 -5.98
CA PHE A 20 0.42 2.80 -6.83
C PHE A 20 0.66 4.15 -6.11
N LYS A 21 1.12 4.13 -4.85
CA LYS A 21 1.35 5.32 -4.02
C LYS A 21 2.84 5.43 -3.70
N GLY A 22 3.37 6.64 -3.84
CA GLY A 22 4.71 7.00 -3.40
C GLY A 22 4.72 8.34 -2.68
N THR A 23 5.90 8.73 -2.23
CA THR A 23 6.16 10.02 -1.61
C THR A 23 7.18 10.79 -2.43
N LEU A 24 6.92 12.08 -2.62
CA LEU A 24 7.84 13.00 -3.27
C LEU A 24 8.64 13.77 -2.23
N ILE A 25 9.96 13.72 -2.37
CA ILE A 25 10.93 14.58 -1.66
C ILE A 25 11.56 15.48 -2.73
N ALA A 26 11.56 16.79 -2.50
CA ALA A 26 12.25 17.69 -3.43
C ALA A 26 13.77 17.51 -3.29
N ASP A 27 14.51 17.67 -4.38
CA ASP A 27 15.98 17.54 -4.34
C ASP A 27 16.63 18.52 -3.34
N GLN A 28 16.03 19.72 -3.18
CA GLN A 28 16.48 20.71 -2.19
C GLN A 28 16.40 20.20 -0.74
N ASP A 29 15.47 19.28 -0.47
CA ASP A 29 15.19 18.71 0.84
C ASP A 29 16.04 17.46 1.12
N ILE A 30 16.73 16.91 0.11
CA ILE A 30 17.45 15.63 0.26
C ILE A 30 18.61 15.73 1.27
N ASN A 31 19.27 16.88 1.31
CA ASN A 31 20.36 17.10 2.27
C ASN A 31 19.84 17.19 3.71
N GLU A 32 18.63 17.73 3.90
CA GLU A 32 17.98 17.76 5.21
C GLU A 32 17.54 16.36 5.62
N PHE A 33 16.98 15.58 4.69
CA PHE A 33 16.64 14.17 4.91
C PHE A 33 17.83 13.38 5.46
N TRP A 34 18.98 13.47 4.79
CA TRP A 34 20.19 12.75 5.24
C TRP A 34 20.70 13.22 6.61
N ARG A 35 20.66 14.53 6.90
CA ARG A 35 21.03 15.06 8.22
C ARG A 35 20.12 14.56 9.33
N THR A 36 18.81 14.47 9.08
CA THR A 36 17.86 13.93 10.06
C THR A 36 18.10 12.44 10.30
N ILE A 37 18.47 11.67 9.27
CA ILE A 37 18.89 10.26 9.43
C ILE A 37 20.18 10.16 10.26
N GLU A 38 21.20 10.98 9.97
CA GLU A 38 22.44 11.01 10.75
C GLU A 38 22.19 11.36 12.22
N LYS A 39 21.29 12.32 12.50
CA LYS A 39 20.83 12.64 13.86
C LYS A 39 20.20 11.41 14.53
N ALA A 40 19.42 10.62 13.80
CA ALA A 40 18.72 9.43 14.29
C ALA A 40 19.64 8.26 14.67
N GLU A 41 20.81 8.18 14.07
CA GLU A 41 21.81 7.15 14.37
C GLU A 41 22.61 7.44 15.65
N GLN A 42 22.61 8.70 16.11
CA GLN A 42 23.33 9.10 17.32
C GLN A 42 22.48 8.91 18.59
N PRO A 43 23.11 8.72 19.76
CA PRO A 43 22.41 8.74 21.04
C PRO A 43 21.69 10.09 21.24
N HIS A 44 20.37 10.02 21.39
CA HIS A 44 19.50 11.17 21.63
C HIS A 44 18.31 10.78 22.51
N ASP A 45 17.74 11.74 23.23
CA ASP A 45 16.54 11.53 24.04
C ASP A 45 15.24 11.86 23.27
N GLU A 46 15.33 12.37 22.05
CA GLU A 46 14.25 13.04 21.31
C GLU A 46 13.73 12.23 20.10
N LYS A 47 13.44 10.94 20.27
CA LYS A 47 12.98 10.06 19.14
C LYS A 47 11.72 10.56 18.42
N ILE A 48 10.84 11.28 19.10
CA ILE A 48 9.59 11.82 18.52
C ILE A 48 9.90 12.95 17.53
N ASP A 49 10.98 13.72 17.73
CA ASP A 49 11.31 14.88 16.91
C ASP A 49 11.76 14.48 15.51
N ILE A 50 12.61 13.46 15.41
CA ILE A 50 13.18 12.96 14.15
C ILE A 50 12.13 12.38 13.20
N PHE A 51 11.19 11.59 13.73
CA PHE A 51 10.14 11.03 12.87
C PHE A 51 9.29 12.15 12.26
N LEU A 52 8.94 13.16 13.05
CA LEU A 52 8.17 14.32 12.58
C LEU A 52 8.97 15.19 11.60
N GLU A 53 10.28 15.33 11.79
CA GLU A 53 11.18 15.98 10.83
C GLU A 53 11.17 15.23 9.49
N LEU A 54 11.39 13.90 9.48
CA LEU A 54 11.36 13.10 8.26
C LEU A 54 9.99 13.16 7.58
N GLU A 55 8.90 13.05 8.35
CA GLU A 55 7.54 13.12 7.82
C GLU A 55 7.28 14.47 7.13
N LYS A 56 7.80 15.58 7.67
CA LYS A 56 7.69 16.92 7.04
C LYS A 56 8.34 16.99 5.66
N LEU A 57 9.48 16.33 5.47
CA LEU A 57 10.16 16.26 4.17
C LEU A 57 9.42 15.35 3.18
N MET A 58 8.59 14.44 3.69
CA MET A 58 7.89 13.37 2.99
C MET A 58 6.37 13.60 2.87
N GLN A 59 5.87 14.84 3.04
CA GLN A 59 4.42 15.07 3.16
C GLN A 59 3.63 14.93 1.86
N ARG A 60 4.30 14.93 0.71
CA ARG A 60 3.62 14.99 -0.59
C ARG A 60 3.45 13.60 -1.16
N ASN A 61 2.21 13.11 -1.13
CA ASN A 61 1.91 11.85 -1.80
C ASN A 61 1.81 12.03 -3.31
N VAL A 62 2.21 10.98 -4.00
CA VAL A 62 2.05 10.81 -5.43
C VAL A 62 1.31 9.51 -5.68
N TYR A 63 0.35 9.55 -6.60
CA TYR A 63 -0.49 8.41 -6.94
C TYR A 63 -0.42 8.15 -8.44
N GLN A 64 -0.37 6.88 -8.83
CA GLN A 64 -0.53 6.45 -10.22
C GLN A 64 -1.90 5.78 -10.40
N CYS A 65 -2.55 6.05 -11.53
CA CYS A 65 -3.75 5.33 -11.92
C CYS A 65 -3.39 3.97 -12.54
N ASP A 66 -3.84 2.88 -11.93
CA ASP A 66 -3.58 1.51 -12.42
C ASP A 66 -4.30 1.18 -13.74
N SER A 67 -5.26 1.98 -14.15
CA SER A 67 -5.96 1.80 -15.43
C SER A 67 -5.24 2.51 -16.58
N CYS A 68 -4.95 3.81 -16.43
CA CYS A 68 -4.47 4.65 -17.53
C CYS A 68 -3.08 5.27 -17.32
N GLY A 69 -2.41 4.97 -16.21
CA GLY A 69 -1.04 5.44 -15.91
C GLY A 69 -0.90 6.92 -15.56
N ARG A 70 -1.99 7.71 -15.56
CA ARG A 70 -1.98 9.11 -15.11
C ARG A 70 -1.44 9.24 -13.69
N VAL A 71 -0.66 10.28 -13.46
CA VAL A 71 -0.03 10.56 -12.16
C VAL A 71 -0.72 11.75 -11.51
N PHE A 72 -0.93 11.66 -10.20
CA PHE A 72 -1.53 12.70 -9.39
C PHE A 72 -0.56 13.05 -8.27
N ILE A 73 -0.24 14.33 -8.12
CA ILE A 73 0.65 14.81 -7.07
C ILE A 73 -0.14 15.75 -6.17
N GLU A 74 -0.01 15.61 -4.86
CA GLU A 74 -0.55 16.57 -3.91
C GLU A 74 0.11 17.95 -4.11
N ASP A 75 -0.73 18.97 -4.23
CA ASP A 75 -0.29 20.37 -4.34
C ASP A 75 0.38 20.80 -3.04
N GLN A 76 1.49 21.53 -3.17
CA GLN A 76 2.29 21.93 -2.01
C GLN A 76 1.58 22.98 -1.15
N ALA A 77 0.81 23.88 -1.76
CA ALA A 77 0.07 24.90 -1.04
C ALA A 77 -1.22 24.37 -0.42
N ASP A 78 -1.83 23.36 -1.06
CA ASP A 78 -3.05 22.71 -0.59
C ASP A 78 -3.03 21.20 -0.86
N LYS A 79 -2.65 20.41 0.15
CA LYS A 79 -2.58 18.94 0.05
C LYS A 79 -3.91 18.25 -0.27
N TYR A 80 -5.04 18.94 -0.16
CA TYR A 80 -6.34 18.39 -0.57
C TYR A 80 -6.59 18.53 -2.08
N LYS A 81 -5.74 19.29 -2.78
CA LYS A 81 -5.77 19.45 -4.22
C LYS A 81 -4.75 18.52 -4.87
N LEU A 82 -5.20 17.81 -5.90
CA LEU A 82 -4.34 16.95 -6.72
C LEU A 82 -4.08 17.62 -8.07
N VAL A 83 -2.80 17.72 -8.44
CA VAL A 83 -2.38 18.10 -9.78
C VAL A 83 -2.21 16.84 -10.62
N MET A 84 -2.93 16.76 -11.74
CA MET A 84 -2.93 15.59 -12.61
C MET A 84 -1.98 15.78 -13.79
N PHE A 85 -1.09 14.81 -13.99
CA PHE A 85 -0.18 14.71 -15.12
C PHE A 85 -0.61 13.57 -16.04
N THR A 86 -0.59 13.82 -17.34
CA THR A 86 -0.88 12.80 -18.36
C THR A 86 0.44 12.38 -19.00
N PRO A 87 0.78 11.07 -18.98
CA PRO A 87 1.92 10.54 -19.69
C PRO A 87 1.83 10.88 -21.19
N CYS A 88 2.91 11.39 -21.75
CA CYS A 88 2.95 11.83 -23.13
C CYS A 88 4.35 11.67 -23.75
N THR A 89 4.37 11.44 -25.05
CA THR A 89 5.56 11.47 -25.90
C THR A 89 5.45 12.71 -26.78
N ASP A 90 6.45 13.60 -26.74
CA ASP A 90 6.45 14.86 -27.50
C ASP A 90 5.16 15.70 -27.33
N GLY A 91 4.60 15.70 -26.11
CA GLY A 91 3.35 16.40 -25.77
C GLY A 91 2.07 15.70 -26.20
N THR A 92 2.15 14.54 -26.88
CA THR A 92 1.00 13.74 -27.29
C THR A 92 0.72 12.65 -26.26
N PRO A 93 -0.52 12.49 -25.75
CA PRO A 93 -0.84 11.44 -24.79
C PRO A 93 -0.50 10.04 -25.28
N GLU A 94 0.20 9.27 -24.47
CA GLU A 94 0.61 7.91 -24.78
C GLU A 94 -0.38 6.91 -24.15
N PRO A 95 -1.00 5.99 -24.92
CA PRO A 95 -2.00 5.06 -24.40
C PRO A 95 -1.39 3.87 -23.65
N ASP A 96 -0.16 3.49 -24.00
CA ASP A 96 0.53 2.34 -23.41
C ASP A 96 1.75 2.80 -22.60
N VAL A 97 1.49 3.14 -21.35
CA VAL A 97 2.50 3.65 -20.42
C VAL A 97 2.73 2.66 -19.28
N SER A 98 3.91 2.73 -18.67
CA SER A 98 4.16 1.98 -17.44
C SER A 98 3.17 2.40 -16.35
N ARG A 99 2.57 1.40 -15.71
CA ARG A 99 1.62 1.54 -14.58
C ARG A 99 2.23 1.07 -13.25
N LYS A 100 3.57 0.98 -13.22
CA LYS A 100 4.36 0.43 -12.12
C LYS A 100 5.42 1.42 -11.65
N LEU A 101 5.19 2.74 -11.82
CA LEU A 101 6.19 3.77 -11.49
C LEU A 101 6.50 3.83 -10.00
N PHE A 102 5.55 3.44 -9.16
CA PHE A 102 5.69 3.45 -7.70
C PHE A 102 5.81 2.06 -7.09
N ASN A 103 6.04 1.03 -7.92
CA ASN A 103 6.37 -0.28 -7.40
C ASN A 103 7.66 -0.21 -6.57
N SER A 104 7.71 -1.00 -5.51
CA SER A 104 8.92 -1.14 -4.69
C SER A 104 10.14 -1.51 -5.55
N ALA A 105 11.33 -1.07 -5.13
CA ALA A 105 12.60 -1.53 -5.70
C ALA A 105 12.76 -3.07 -5.65
N HIS A 106 12.03 -3.75 -4.77
CA HIS A 106 11.99 -5.21 -4.70
C HIS A 106 10.97 -5.86 -5.65
N MET A 107 10.15 -5.07 -6.34
CA MET A 107 9.14 -5.53 -7.30
C MET A 107 8.28 -6.66 -6.73
N GLU A 108 8.15 -7.78 -7.43
CA GLU A 108 7.35 -8.95 -7.03
C GLU A 108 7.91 -9.65 -5.77
N ASN A 109 9.17 -9.39 -5.40
CA ASN A 109 9.80 -9.89 -4.17
C ASN A 109 9.61 -8.95 -2.97
N TRP A 110 8.83 -7.87 -3.11
CA TRP A 110 8.49 -7.02 -1.98
C TRP A 110 7.66 -7.81 -0.96
N LYS A 111 8.08 -7.77 0.30
CA LYS A 111 7.44 -8.51 1.39
C LYS A 111 6.34 -7.67 2.00
N GLY A 112 5.13 -8.22 2.02
CA GLY A 112 3.96 -7.53 2.54
C GLY A 112 3.20 -8.33 3.58
N SER A 113 1.88 -8.21 3.56
CA SER A 113 1.02 -8.73 4.64
C SER A 113 -0.20 -9.45 4.07
N LEU A 114 -0.66 -10.48 4.79
CA LEU A 114 -1.88 -11.21 4.46
C LEU A 114 -2.93 -11.00 5.55
N HIS A 115 -4.05 -10.38 5.22
CA HIS A 115 -5.15 -10.17 6.14
C HIS A 115 -6.41 -10.86 5.63
N ALA A 116 -7.24 -11.35 6.54
CA ALA A 116 -8.55 -11.87 6.19
C ALA A 116 -9.59 -11.50 7.26
N ASP A 117 -10.81 -11.18 6.82
CA ASP A 117 -11.95 -10.89 7.70
C ASP A 117 -13.16 -11.70 7.25
N TRP A 118 -13.83 -12.37 8.19
CA TRP A 118 -15.09 -13.06 8.01
C TRP A 118 -16.15 -12.53 8.97
N ARG A 119 -17.37 -12.33 8.46
CA ARG A 119 -18.52 -11.91 9.27
C ARG A 119 -19.75 -12.74 8.96
N ASP A 120 -20.27 -13.48 9.94
CA ASP A 120 -21.52 -14.25 9.78
C ASP A 120 -22.70 -13.33 9.46
N LYS A 121 -22.69 -12.12 10.04
CA LYS A 121 -23.62 -11.05 9.69
C LYS A 121 -22.86 -10.00 8.88
N LYS A 122 -23.01 -10.10 7.56
CA LYS A 122 -22.42 -9.17 6.61
C LYS A 122 -22.99 -7.74 6.80
N PRO A 123 -22.15 -6.70 6.93
CA PRO A 123 -22.59 -5.31 6.88
C PRO A 123 -23.24 -4.96 5.55
N GLU A 124 -24.16 -3.99 5.52
CA GLU A 124 -24.87 -3.59 4.28
C GLU A 124 -23.94 -3.13 3.15
N TRP A 125 -22.76 -2.59 3.50
CA TRP A 125 -21.76 -2.12 2.55
C TRP A 125 -20.80 -3.22 2.05
N CYS A 126 -20.92 -4.45 2.56
CA CYS A 126 -20.12 -5.59 2.11
C CYS A 126 -20.91 -6.42 1.08
N GLU A 127 -20.26 -6.84 0.00
CA GLU A 127 -20.85 -7.76 -0.98
C GLU A 127 -20.71 -9.23 -0.56
N HIS A 128 -19.65 -9.58 0.16
CA HIS A 128 -19.36 -10.95 0.60
C HIS A 128 -19.16 -11.05 2.12
N HIS A 129 -19.36 -12.25 2.67
CA HIS A 129 -19.15 -12.54 4.10
C HIS A 129 -17.65 -12.55 4.47
N GLY A 130 -16.80 -13.06 3.57
CA GLY A 130 -15.37 -13.23 3.76
C GLY A 130 -14.55 -12.49 2.72
N MET A 131 -13.50 -11.81 3.16
CA MET A 131 -12.57 -11.09 2.29
C MET A 131 -11.12 -11.41 2.71
N ILE A 132 -10.27 -11.70 1.73
CA ILE A 132 -8.82 -11.87 1.89
C ILE A 132 -8.10 -10.70 1.21
N PHE A 133 -7.30 -9.98 1.99
CA PHE A 133 -6.50 -8.85 1.56
C PHE A 133 -5.03 -9.24 1.57
N ALA A 134 -4.47 -9.51 0.40
CA ALA A 134 -3.03 -9.69 0.23
C ALA A 134 -2.41 -8.37 -0.21
N ILE A 135 -1.73 -7.69 0.71
CA ILE A 135 -0.98 -6.46 0.42
C ILE A 135 0.37 -6.93 -0.11
N LEU A 136 0.48 -7.08 -1.45
CA LEU A 136 1.65 -7.59 -2.16
C LEU A 136 1.77 -6.93 -3.53
N ASN A 137 2.94 -7.06 -4.18
CA ASN A 137 3.14 -6.62 -5.57
C ASN A 137 2.76 -7.70 -6.62
N ILE A 138 2.17 -8.81 -6.18
CA ILE A 138 1.63 -9.86 -7.04
C ILE A 138 0.11 -9.87 -6.95
N LYS A 139 -0.56 -10.19 -8.06
CA LYS A 139 -2.01 -10.29 -8.10
C LYS A 139 -2.45 -11.60 -7.45
N ILE A 140 -3.30 -11.51 -6.43
CA ILE A 140 -3.97 -12.66 -5.82
C ILE A 140 -5.42 -12.66 -6.27
N GLU A 141 -5.88 -13.79 -6.80
CA GLU A 141 -7.25 -13.98 -7.24
C GLU A 141 -8.03 -14.85 -6.23
N ASN A 142 -9.36 -14.81 -6.35
CA ASN A 142 -10.30 -15.54 -5.51
C ASN A 142 -10.13 -15.17 -4.03
N THR A 143 -10.45 -13.91 -3.74
CA THR A 143 -10.26 -13.27 -2.43
C THR A 143 -11.57 -12.94 -1.73
N GLU A 144 -12.73 -13.28 -2.32
CA GLU A 144 -14.06 -12.92 -1.85
C GLU A 144 -14.92 -14.18 -1.73
N PHE A 145 -15.65 -14.33 -0.62
CA PHE A 145 -16.27 -15.60 -0.24
C PHE A 145 -17.60 -15.43 0.50
N ASP A 146 -18.57 -16.29 0.18
CA ASP A 146 -19.82 -16.44 0.95
C ASP A 146 -19.93 -17.81 1.64
N ASP A 147 -18.92 -18.67 1.46
CA ASP A 147 -18.78 -19.96 2.13
C ASP A 147 -17.58 -19.93 3.09
N TYR A 148 -17.83 -20.23 4.38
CA TYR A 148 -16.81 -20.12 5.43
C TYR A 148 -15.68 -21.14 5.24
N GLU A 149 -16.01 -22.39 4.89
CA GLU A 149 -15.02 -23.46 4.74
C GLU A 149 -14.07 -23.16 3.58
N ALA A 150 -14.60 -22.71 2.44
CA ALA A 150 -13.78 -22.30 1.29
C ALA A 150 -12.90 -21.09 1.61
N PHE A 151 -13.43 -20.09 2.32
CA PHE A 151 -12.70 -18.92 2.77
C PHE A 151 -11.53 -19.28 3.70
N GLU A 152 -11.80 -20.06 4.75
CA GLU A 152 -10.82 -20.44 5.75
C GLU A 152 -9.72 -21.29 5.12
N LYS A 153 -10.10 -22.26 4.28
CA LYS A 153 -9.15 -23.08 3.52
C LYS A 153 -8.26 -22.21 2.64
N ARG A 154 -8.84 -21.27 1.88
CA ARG A 154 -8.07 -20.38 1.01
C ARG A 154 -7.07 -19.53 1.79
N PHE A 155 -7.46 -19.01 2.94
CA PHE A 155 -6.56 -18.23 3.80
C PHE A 155 -5.32 -19.04 4.18
N TYR A 156 -5.49 -20.26 4.69
CA TYR A 156 -4.35 -21.09 5.11
C TYR A 156 -3.50 -21.56 3.92
N GLU A 157 -4.11 -21.85 2.76
CA GLU A 157 -3.37 -22.15 1.53
C GLU A 157 -2.48 -20.98 1.09
N LEU A 158 -3.03 -19.76 1.06
CA LEU A 158 -2.27 -18.56 0.73
C LEU A 158 -1.19 -18.28 1.77
N PHE A 159 -1.51 -18.45 3.05
CA PHE A 159 -0.56 -18.25 4.14
C PHE A 159 0.67 -19.14 3.98
N GLU A 160 0.49 -20.47 3.87
CA GLU A 160 1.62 -21.40 3.76
C GLU A 160 2.40 -21.19 2.45
N HIS A 161 1.70 -20.92 1.35
CA HIS A 161 2.35 -20.64 0.07
C HIS A 161 3.20 -19.38 0.11
N LEU A 162 2.64 -18.25 0.55
CA LEU A 162 3.33 -16.95 0.58
C LEU A 162 4.45 -16.93 1.62
N LYS A 163 4.27 -17.62 2.75
CA LYS A 163 5.31 -17.83 3.75
C LYS A 163 6.45 -18.67 3.19
N GLY A 164 6.16 -19.73 2.45
CA GLY A 164 7.16 -20.57 1.80
C GLY A 164 7.97 -19.82 0.72
N LEU A 165 7.37 -18.83 0.08
CA LEU A 165 8.04 -17.92 -0.86
C LEU A 165 8.76 -16.75 -0.20
N ASP A 166 8.68 -16.61 1.13
CA ASP A 166 9.21 -15.47 1.89
C ASP A 166 8.67 -14.10 1.44
N LEU A 167 7.39 -14.05 1.01
CA LEU A 167 6.71 -12.85 0.50
C LEU A 167 5.86 -12.12 1.54
N ILE A 168 5.69 -12.68 2.75
CA ILE A 168 4.91 -12.04 3.81
C ILE A 168 5.72 -11.89 5.10
N THR A 169 5.57 -10.74 5.77
CA THR A 169 6.13 -10.46 7.09
C THR A 169 5.14 -10.74 8.22
N ASP A 170 3.86 -10.73 7.91
CA ASP A 170 2.79 -10.99 8.87
C ASP A 170 1.55 -11.52 8.15
N ALA A 171 0.72 -12.22 8.93
CA ALA A 171 -0.56 -12.72 8.48
C ALA A 171 -1.56 -12.72 9.63
N SER A 172 -2.82 -12.39 9.35
CA SER A 172 -3.85 -12.42 10.38
C SER A 172 -5.26 -12.69 9.85
N LEU A 173 -6.04 -13.43 10.63
CA LEU A 173 -7.42 -13.78 10.33
C LEU A 173 -8.34 -13.29 11.45
N THR A 174 -9.39 -12.58 11.07
CA THR A 174 -10.44 -12.10 11.96
C THR A 174 -11.75 -12.79 11.61
N ILE A 175 -12.45 -13.31 12.61
CA ILE A 175 -13.77 -13.92 12.48
C ILE A 175 -14.70 -13.21 13.45
N ASN A 176 -15.77 -12.60 12.93
CA ASN A 176 -16.77 -11.88 13.71
C ASN A 176 -16.15 -10.82 14.64
N ASN A 177 -15.21 -10.03 14.11
CA ASN A 177 -14.43 -9.02 14.83
C ASN A 177 -13.53 -9.57 15.95
N LYS A 178 -13.25 -10.87 15.98
CA LYS A 178 -12.29 -11.50 16.91
C LYS A 178 -11.12 -12.07 16.14
N ARG A 179 -9.90 -11.81 16.61
CA ARG A 179 -8.67 -12.37 16.03
C ARG A 179 -8.66 -13.88 16.27
N ALA A 180 -8.74 -14.66 15.20
CA ALA A 180 -8.71 -16.13 15.24
C ALA A 180 -7.31 -16.70 14.96
N PHE A 181 -6.51 -16.00 14.15
CA PHE A 181 -5.12 -16.34 13.85
C PHE A 181 -4.28 -15.07 13.72
N ASP A 182 -3.05 -15.13 14.20
CA ASP A 182 -2.04 -14.08 14.07
C ASP A 182 -0.67 -14.73 13.92
N TRP A 183 0.09 -14.30 12.92
CA TRP A 183 1.47 -14.70 12.68
C TRP A 183 2.30 -13.48 12.33
N ARG A 184 3.49 -13.39 12.91
CA ARG A 184 4.50 -12.39 12.56
C ARG A 184 5.83 -13.08 12.39
N ARG A 185 6.57 -12.69 11.36
CA ARG A 185 7.96 -13.12 11.19
C ARG A 185 8.75 -12.67 12.43
N SER A 186 9.38 -13.63 13.11
CA SER A 186 10.35 -13.31 14.15
C SER A 186 11.50 -12.54 13.52
N LYS A 187 11.94 -11.44 14.15
CA LYS A 187 13.23 -10.85 13.82
C LYS A 187 14.28 -11.92 14.13
N GLU A 188 14.86 -12.53 13.11
CA GLU A 188 16.11 -13.27 13.28
C GLU A 188 17.12 -12.25 13.84
N GLN A 189 17.64 -12.55 15.03
CA GLN A 189 18.70 -11.78 15.69
C GLN A 189 20.03 -12.00 14.98
#